data_AF-A0A966TGS1-F1
#
_entry.id   AF-A0A966TGS1-F1
#
_cell.length_a   1.000
_cell.length_b   1.000
_cell.length_c   1.000
_cell.angle_alpha   90.00
_cell.angle_beta   90.00
_cell.angle_gamma   90.00
#
_symmetry.space_group_name_H-M   'P 1'
#
loop_
_entity.id
_entity.type
_entity.pdbx_description
1 polymer ?
#
loop_
_entity_poly.entity_id
_entity_poly.type
_entity_poly.pdbx_seq_one_letter_code
_entity_poly.pdbx_strand_id
1 'polypeptide(L)'
;MTTSKVIDSPVGWVQDHIRSYVESNGKEGHIWRGVPTLLLTTTGRKSGELRRTALIYGRDGDDYVIVASKGGAPKNPLWYENLVALPKVTIQVATEVFDCVASTYD
;
A
#
# COMPACT_ATOMS: atom_id res chain seq x y z
N MET A 1 12.60 2.94 -21.05
CA MET A 1 12.49 2.36 -19.69
C MET A 1 11.14 1.66 -19.63
N THR A 2 11.12 0.35 -19.50
CA THR A 2 9.87 -0.41 -19.37
C THR A 2 9.32 -0.10 -17.99
N THR A 3 8.21 0.63 -17.89
CA THR A 3 7.52 0.83 -16.62
C THR A 3 7.05 -0.55 -16.16
N SER A 4 7.68 -1.11 -15.13
CA SER A 4 7.30 -2.40 -14.58
C SER A 4 5.82 -2.37 -14.22
N LYS A 5 5.04 -3.31 -14.74
CA LYS A 5 3.61 -3.42 -14.46
C LYS A 5 3.40 -3.63 -12.96
N VAL A 6 2.64 -2.74 -12.32
CA VAL A 6 2.19 -2.92 -10.94
C VAL A 6 1.07 -3.97 -10.91
N ILE A 7 1.19 -4.95 -10.03
CA ILE A 7 0.19 -6.00 -9.83
C ILE A 7 -0.61 -5.69 -8.57
N ASP A 8 -1.90 -5.47 -8.75
CA ASP A 8 -2.82 -5.19 -7.64
C ASP A 8 -3.15 -6.45 -6.84
N SER A 9 -3.57 -6.25 -5.59
CA SER A 9 -4.06 -7.31 -4.72
C SER A 9 -5.12 -8.16 -5.44
N PRO A 10 -5.04 -9.50 -5.38
CA PRO A 10 -6.03 -10.38 -6.01
C PRO A 10 -7.33 -10.52 -5.17
N VAL A 11 -7.39 -9.89 -3.99
CA VAL A 11 -8.58 -9.91 -3.14
C VAL A 11 -9.61 -8.95 -3.74
N GLY A 12 -10.76 -9.48 -4.20
CA GLY A 12 -11.72 -8.73 -5.03
C GLY A 12 -12.09 -7.33 -4.51
N TRP A 13 -12.52 -7.21 -3.25
CA TRP A 13 -12.89 -5.90 -2.70
C TRP A 13 -11.69 -4.95 -2.54
N VAL A 14 -10.48 -5.46 -2.30
CA VAL A 14 -9.24 -4.66 -2.26
C VAL A 14 -8.91 -4.19 -3.67
N GLN A 15 -9.08 -5.06 -4.67
CA GLN A 15 -8.87 -4.73 -6.08
C GLN A 15 -9.84 -3.64 -6.55
N ASP A 16 -11.12 -3.74 -6.18
CA ASP A 16 -12.13 -2.73 -6.49
C ASP A 16 -11.79 -1.37 -5.85
N HIS A 17 -11.33 -1.39 -4.59
CA HIS A 17 -10.90 -0.19 -3.89
C HIS A 17 -9.68 0.46 -4.57
N ILE A 18 -8.65 -0.35 -4.91
CA ILE A 18 -7.49 0.14 -5.67
C ILE A 18 -7.93 0.73 -7.01
N ARG A 19 -8.84 0.07 -7.73
CA ARG A 19 -9.35 0.55 -9.02
C ARG A 19 -10.00 1.92 -8.90
N SER A 20 -10.92 2.09 -7.93
CA SER A 20 -11.55 3.38 -7.65
C SER A 20 -10.51 4.48 -7.36
N TYR A 21 -9.49 4.14 -6.59
CA TYR A 21 -8.39 5.03 -6.28
C TYR A 21 -7.58 5.43 -7.53
N VAL A 22 -7.20 4.46 -8.35
CA VAL A 22 -6.31 4.68 -9.50
C VAL A 22 -7.02 5.36 -10.67
N GLU A 23 -8.23 4.91 -11.02
CA GLU A 23 -9.00 5.47 -12.13
C GLU A 23 -9.41 6.92 -11.87
N SER A 24 -9.62 7.29 -10.61
CA SER A 24 -9.95 8.66 -10.20
C SER A 24 -8.73 9.54 -9.93
N ASN A 25 -7.51 9.00 -10.09
CA ASN A 25 -6.27 9.64 -9.66
C ASN A 25 -6.31 10.09 -8.18
N GLY A 26 -6.91 9.29 -7.31
CA GLY A 26 -7.00 9.49 -5.87
C GLY A 26 -8.06 10.48 -5.40
N LYS A 27 -8.92 10.97 -6.30
CA LYS A 27 -10.11 11.75 -5.93
C LYS A 27 -11.15 10.91 -5.21
N GLU A 28 -11.25 9.64 -5.59
CA GLU A 28 -12.07 8.61 -4.95
C GLU A 28 -11.17 7.60 -4.23
N GLY A 29 -11.76 6.85 -3.29
CA GLY A 29 -11.08 5.77 -2.58
C GLY A 29 -10.18 6.22 -1.43
N HIS A 30 -9.69 7.47 -1.39
CA HIS A 30 -8.87 7.96 -0.28
C HIS A 30 -9.61 7.85 1.07
N ILE A 31 -10.86 8.29 1.13
CA ILE A 31 -11.73 8.08 2.29
C ILE A 31 -12.59 6.83 2.03
N TRP A 32 -12.29 5.75 2.74
CA TRP A 32 -13.03 4.50 2.61
C TRP A 32 -13.75 4.19 3.92
N ARG A 33 -15.08 4.14 3.89
CA ARG A 33 -15.92 3.91 5.08
C ARG A 33 -15.63 4.88 6.24
N GLY A 34 -15.33 6.14 5.91
CA GLY A 34 -15.10 7.22 6.88
C GLY A 34 -13.68 7.28 7.46
N VAL A 35 -12.74 6.45 6.99
CA VAL A 35 -11.34 6.46 7.42
C VAL A 35 -10.38 6.70 6.25
N PRO A 36 -9.23 7.36 6.49
CA PRO A 36 -8.26 7.62 5.44
C PRO A 36 -7.49 6.36 5.06
N THR A 37 -7.22 6.23 3.77
CA THR A 37 -6.49 5.12 3.18
C THR A 37 -5.47 5.61 2.16
N LEU A 38 -4.46 4.80 1.94
CA LEU A 38 -3.41 5.01 0.96
C LEU A 38 -3.22 3.76 0.11
N LEU A 39 -2.60 3.91 -1.05
CA LEU A 39 -2.07 2.77 -1.80
C LEU A 39 -0.60 2.59 -1.45
N LEU A 40 -0.22 1.37 -1.08
CA LEU A 40 1.16 0.96 -0.85
C LEU A 40 1.63 0.11 -2.03
N THR A 41 2.73 0.51 -2.67
CA THR A 41 3.41 -0.29 -3.70
C THR A 41 4.74 -0.80 -3.17
N THR A 42 4.89 -2.12 -3.10
CA THR A 42 6.10 -2.83 -2.62
C THR A 42 6.75 -3.63 -3.75
N THR A 43 8.04 -3.93 -3.62
CA THR A 43 8.70 -4.93 -4.46
C THR A 43 8.55 -6.32 -3.84
N GLY A 44 8.00 -7.27 -4.59
CA GLY A 44 7.85 -8.65 -4.13
C GLY A 44 9.20 -9.28 -3.84
N ARG A 45 9.51 -9.59 -2.57
CA ARG A 45 10.85 -10.06 -2.15
C ARG A 45 11.35 -11.33 -2.84
N LYS A 46 10.43 -12.12 -3.42
CA LYS A 46 10.74 -13.35 -4.16
C LYS A 46 10.68 -13.18 -5.68
N SER A 47 9.73 -12.40 -6.19
CA SER A 47 9.49 -12.28 -7.64
C SER A 47 10.12 -11.04 -8.28
N GLY A 48 10.47 -10.02 -7.49
CA GLY A 48 10.94 -8.72 -7.99
C GLY A 48 9.84 -7.85 -8.60
N GLU A 49 8.59 -8.33 -8.66
CA GLU A 49 7.48 -7.58 -9.26
C GLU A 49 6.92 -6.54 -8.30
N LEU A 50 6.43 -5.42 -8.83
CA LEU A 50 5.72 -4.41 -8.06
C LEU A 50 4.33 -4.91 -7.66
N ARG A 51 4.01 -4.81 -6.37
CA ARG A 51 2.76 -5.28 -5.77
C ARG A 51 2.06 -4.15 -5.03
N ARG A 52 0.78 -3.91 -5.33
CA ARG A 52 0.02 -2.81 -4.72
C ARG A 52 -1.17 -3.29 -3.90
N THR A 53 -1.37 -2.66 -2.74
CA THR A 53 -2.50 -2.89 -1.85
C THR A 53 -3.03 -1.57 -1.30
N ALA A 54 -4.33 -1.49 -1.01
CA ALA A 54 -4.91 -0.39 -0.24
C ALA A 54 -4.82 -0.70 1.26
N LEU A 55 -4.49 0.31 2.07
CA LEU A 55 -4.37 0.19 3.53
C LEU A 55 -4.95 1.42 4.21
N ILE A 56 -5.60 1.22 5.35
CA ILE A 56 -5.88 2.31 6.30
C ILE A 56 -4.53 2.78 6.87
N TYR A 57 -4.39 4.09 7.05
CA TYR A 57 -3.21 4.67 7.67
C TYR A 57 -3.58 5.66 8.78
N GLY A 58 -2.63 5.87 9.69
CA GLY A 58 -2.61 6.97 10.65
C GLY A 58 -1.40 7.88 10.40
N ARG A 59 -1.33 8.98 11.14
CA ARG A 59 -0.22 9.94 11.06
C ARG A 59 0.51 10.00 12.40
N ASP A 60 1.83 10.06 12.35
CA ASP A 60 2.70 10.40 13.46
C ASP A 60 3.68 11.47 12.96
N GLY A 61 3.44 12.74 13.30
CA GLY A 61 4.13 13.87 12.70
C GLY A 61 4.06 13.86 11.16
N ASP A 62 5.23 13.75 10.54
CA ASP A 62 5.39 13.70 9.08
C ASP A 62 5.21 12.29 8.49
N ASP A 63 5.16 11.26 9.32
CA ASP A 63 5.14 9.86 8.92
C ASP A 63 3.74 9.30 8.68
N TYR A 64 3.67 8.30 7.80
CA TYR A 64 2.49 7.50 7.52
C TYR A 64 2.61 6.16 8.23
N VAL A 65 1.69 5.90 9.15
CA VAL A 65 1.67 4.67 9.95
C VAL A 65 0.66 3.70 9.36
N ILE A 66 1.13 2.52 8.96
CA ILE A 66 0.30 1.41 8.48
C ILE A 66 0.47 0.21 9.41
N VAL A 67 -0.62 -0.55 9.61
CA VAL A 67 -0.60 -1.69 10.54
C VAL A 67 -0.70 -3.00 9.77
N ALA A 68 0.27 -3.90 9.98
CA ALA A 68 0.33 -5.22 9.38
C ALA A 68 -0.67 -6.23 9.99
N SER A 69 -1.91 -5.80 10.27
CA SER A 69 -2.88 -6.56 11.05
C SER A 69 -3.42 -7.79 10.32
N LYS A 70 -3.65 -7.69 9.01
CA LYS A 70 -4.29 -8.73 8.17
C LYS A 70 -5.54 -9.35 8.84
N GLY A 71 -6.35 -8.51 9.50
CA GLY A 71 -7.54 -8.95 10.23
C GLY A 71 -7.27 -9.88 11.42
N GLY A 72 -6.08 -9.80 12.02
CA GLY A 72 -5.66 -10.65 13.15
C GLY A 72 -5.19 -12.05 12.75
N ALA A 73 -4.95 -12.29 11.45
CA ALA A 73 -4.44 -13.58 11.00
C ALA A 73 -3.07 -13.91 11.64
N PRO A 74 -2.79 -15.20 11.95
CA PRO A 74 -1.56 -15.60 12.65
C PRO A 74 -0.28 -15.41 11.82
N LYS A 75 -0.41 -15.09 10.53
CA LYS A 75 0.71 -14.84 9.62
C LYS A 75 0.63 -13.42 9.10
N ASN A 76 1.79 -12.74 9.10
CA ASN A 76 1.94 -11.43 8.50
C ASN A 76 1.41 -11.35 7.06
N PRO A 77 0.95 -10.17 6.62
CA PRO A 77 0.63 -9.94 5.22
C PRO A 77 1.89 -9.95 4.36
N LEU A 78 1.78 -10.38 3.11
CA LEU A 78 2.94 -10.49 2.22
C LEU A 78 3.61 -9.13 1.95
N TRP A 79 2.85 -8.04 1.97
CA TRP A 79 3.41 -6.69 1.82
C TRP A 79 4.32 -6.33 2.99
N TYR A 80 4.01 -6.74 4.23
CA TYR A 80 4.88 -6.47 5.39
C TYR A 80 6.22 -7.18 5.21
N GLU A 81 6.15 -8.45 4.83
CA GLU A 81 7.35 -9.24 4.58
C GLU A 81 8.17 -8.69 3.40
N ASN A 82 7.52 -8.04 2.42
CA ASN A 82 8.23 -7.32 1.37
C ASN A 82 8.96 -6.10 1.93
N LEU A 83 8.31 -5.28 2.78
CA LEU A 83 8.92 -4.10 3.41
C LEU A 83 10.15 -4.44 4.24
N VAL A 84 10.06 -5.50 5.06
CA VAL A 84 11.17 -5.96 5.89
C VAL A 84 12.39 -6.32 5.04
N ALA A 85 12.18 -6.91 3.86
CA ALA A 85 13.27 -7.29 2.95
C ALA A 85 13.75 -6.13 2.07
N LEU A 86 12.84 -5.26 1.62
CA LEU A 86 13.04 -4.20 0.65
C LEU A 86 12.23 -2.97 1.07
N PRO A 87 12.80 -2.06 1.89
CA PRO A 87 12.04 -1.01 2.56
C PRO A 87 11.67 0.17 1.64
N LYS A 88 12.27 0.27 0.45
CA LYS A 88 11.93 1.32 -0.53
C LYS A 88 10.56 1.01 -1.14
N VAL A 89 9.65 1.97 -1.06
CA VAL A 89 8.29 1.86 -1.55
C VAL A 89 7.81 3.15 -2.18
N THR A 90 6.73 3.04 -2.94
CA THR A 90 5.94 4.19 -3.38
C THR A 90 4.60 4.14 -2.65
N ILE A 91 4.17 5.26 -2.09
CA ILE A 91 2.82 5.41 -1.59
C ILE A 91 2.04 6.44 -2.40
N GLN A 92 0.73 6.24 -2.46
CA GLN A 92 -0.21 7.22 -3.00
C GLN A 92 -1.19 7.63 -1.90
N VAL A 93 -1.28 8.92 -1.61
CA VAL A 93 -2.13 9.54 -0.58
C VAL A 93 -2.96 10.62 -1.24
N ALA A 94 -4.28 10.44 -1.28
CA ALA A 94 -5.18 11.12 -2.20
C ALA A 94 -4.54 11.24 -3.60
N THR A 95 -4.41 12.45 -4.11
CA THR A 95 -3.85 12.77 -5.42
C THR A 95 -2.32 12.80 -5.47
N GLU A 96 -1.65 12.63 -4.33
CA GLU A 96 -0.19 12.73 -4.22
C GLU A 96 0.47 11.35 -4.26
N VAL A 97 1.60 11.25 -4.97
CA VAL A 97 2.39 10.02 -5.10
C VAL A 97 3.85 10.37 -4.80
N PHE A 98 4.48 9.62 -3.90
CA PHE A 98 5.88 9.82 -3.57
C PHE A 98 6.55 8.53 -3.10
N ASP A 99 7.86 8.48 -3.30
CA ASP A 99 8.72 7.40 -2.83
C ASP A 99 9.14 7.65 -1.38
N CYS A 100 9.18 6.59 -0.58
CA CYS A 100 9.64 6.66 0.81
C CYS A 100 10.34 5.36 1.24
N VAL A 101 10.88 5.37 2.45
CA VAL A 101 11.52 4.22 3.09
C VAL A 101 10.67 3.84 4.31
N ALA A 102 10.22 2.58 4.35
CA ALA A 102 9.51 2.05 5.49
C ALA A 102 10.47 1.50 6.54
N SER A 103 10.11 1.67 7.81
CA SER A 103 10.75 1.01 8.95
C SER A 103 9.67 0.48 9.91
N THR A 104 10.02 -0.51 10.73
CA THR A 104 9.17 -0.90 11.85
C THR A 104 9.35 0.11 12.97
N TYR A 105 8.26 0.44 13.63
CA TYR A 105 8.30 1.23 14.86
C TYR A 105 8.85 0.36 15.98
N ASP A 106 9.81 0.88 16.74
CA ASP A 106 10.39 0.23 17.94
C ASP A 106 9.57 0.56 19.20
#